data_AF-A0A7C1BJR6-F1
#
_entry.id   AF-A0A7C1BJR6-F1
#
_cell.length_a   1.000
_cell.length_b   1.000
_cell.length_c   1.000
_cell.angle_alpha   90.00
_cell.angle_beta   90.00
_cell.angle_gamma   90.00
#
_symmetry.space_group_name_H-M   'P 1'
#
loop_
_entity.id
_entity.type
_entity.pdbx_description
1 polymer ?
#
loop_
_entity_poly.entity_id
_entity_poly.type
_entity_poly.pdbx_seq_one_letter_code
_entity_poly.pdbx_strand_id
1 'polypeptide(L)'
;MNGLDWSAGKEEREKAALEEHERLHRLFVEDRLSFERERKNAIKELIESTEDEGMRERLWELQRSWDKRMKHAGSRANRFVLAQTFFWEHFEEVWHPAINELSALLNRKNK
;
A
#
# COMPACT_ATOMS: atom_id res chain seq x y z
N MET A 1 5.09 10.59 27.19
CA MET A 1 4.80 9.79 25.99
C MET A 1 3.34 9.42 26.04
N ASN A 2 2.47 10.11 25.30
CA ASN A 2 1.12 9.60 25.07
C ASN A 2 1.29 8.40 24.15
N GLY A 3 1.20 7.19 24.71
CA GLY A 3 1.14 5.99 23.88
C GLY A 3 -0.04 6.14 22.94
N LEU A 4 0.20 6.05 21.63
CA LEU A 4 -0.87 5.90 20.66
C LEU A 4 -1.67 4.67 21.08
N ASP A 5 -2.86 4.86 21.64
CA ASP A 5 -3.75 3.77 21.95
C ASP A 5 -4.36 3.26 20.65
N TRP A 6 -3.62 2.38 19.98
CA TRP A 6 -4.05 1.70 18.77
C TRP A 6 -5.27 0.80 18.97
N SER A 7 -5.67 0.54 20.23
CA SER A 7 -6.88 -0.22 20.54
C SER A 7 -8.14 0.64 20.48
N ALA A 8 -8.01 1.96 20.73
CA ALA A 8 -9.11 2.90 20.58
C ALA A 8 -9.58 2.94 19.12
N GLY A 9 -10.89 2.76 18.91
CA GLY A 9 -11.52 2.78 17.58
C GLY A 9 -11.06 1.67 16.63
N LYS A 10 -10.47 0.57 17.15
CA LYS A 10 -10.07 -0.57 16.30
C LYS A 10 -11.27 -1.20 15.60
N GLU A 11 -12.35 -1.47 16.34
CA GLU A 11 -13.56 -2.09 15.78
C GLU A 11 -14.22 -1.22 14.71
N GLU A 12 -14.27 0.10 14.93
CA GLU A 12 -14.82 1.04 13.94
C GLU A 12 -13.98 1.06 12.65
N ARG A 13 -12.64 1.10 12.78
CA ARG A 13 -11.73 1.03 11.63
C ARG A 13 -11.85 -0.29 10.88
N GLU A 14 -11.97 -1.40 11.61
CA GLU A 14 -12.12 -2.73 11.02
C GLU A 14 -13.44 -2.85 10.26
N LYS A 15 -14.55 -2.40 10.86
CA LYS A 15 -15.86 -2.36 10.21
C LYS A 15 -15.85 -1.50 8.95
N ALA A 16 -15.31 -0.29 9.02
CA ALA A 16 -15.20 0.61 7.86
C ALA A 16 -14.34 0.00 6.74
N ALA A 17 -13.23 -0.66 7.09
CA ALA A 17 -12.38 -1.33 6.12
C ALA A 17 -13.09 -2.51 5.44
N LEU A 18 -13.89 -3.29 6.17
CA LEU A 18 -14.65 -4.41 5.63
C LEU A 18 -15.79 -3.93 4.71
N GLU A 19 -16.54 -2.90 5.11
CA GLU A 19 -17.61 -2.31 4.30
C GLU A 19 -17.06 -1.75 2.98
N GLU A 20 -15.94 -1.03 3.05
CA GLU A 20 -15.27 -0.51 1.86
C GLU A 20 -14.72 -1.62 0.96
N HIS A 21 -14.14 -2.66 1.55
CA HIS A 21 -13.69 -3.83 0.81
C HIS A 21 -14.85 -4.51 0.05
N GLU A 22 -16.00 -4.70 0.71
CA GLU A 22 -17.17 -5.30 0.08
C GLU A 22 -17.67 -4.45 -1.10
N ARG A 23 -17.74 -3.13 -0.92
CA ARG A 23 -18.16 -2.18 -1.98
C ARG A 23 -17.23 -2.24 -3.18
N LEU A 24 -15.91 -2.20 -2.95
CA LEU A 24 -14.91 -2.28 -4.00
C LEU A 24 -14.92 -3.65 -4.69
N HIS A 25 -15.13 -4.73 -3.94
CA HIS A 25 -15.27 -6.07 -4.50
C HIS A 25 -16.50 -6.17 -5.41
N ARG A 26 -17.64 -5.62 -4.97
CA ARG A 26 -18.86 -5.57 -5.78
C ARG A 26 -18.62 -4.80 -7.08
N LEU A 27 -18.00 -3.62 -7.01
CA LEU A 27 -17.59 -2.86 -8.19
C LEU A 27 -16.65 -3.66 -9.09
N PHE A 28 -15.68 -4.38 -8.54
CA PHE A 28 -14.76 -5.19 -9.35
C PHE A 28 -15.46 -6.30 -10.14
N VAL A 29 -16.47 -6.93 -9.56
CA VAL A 29 -17.24 -8.02 -10.17
C VAL A 29 -18.27 -7.48 -11.17
N GLU A 30 -19.00 -6.43 -10.79
CA GLU A 30 -20.17 -5.93 -11.53
C GLU A 30 -19.81 -4.82 -12.55
N ASP A 31 -18.92 -3.89 -12.19
CA ASP A 31 -18.49 -2.79 -13.05
C ASP A 31 -16.99 -2.52 -12.93
N ARG A 32 -16.24 -3.35 -13.67
CA ARG A 32 -14.78 -3.30 -13.67
C ARG A 32 -14.20 -1.96 -14.14
N LEU A 33 -14.90 -1.22 -15.01
CA LEU A 33 -14.40 0.07 -15.49
C LEU A 33 -14.49 1.14 -14.40
N SER A 34 -15.60 1.17 -13.67
CA SER A 34 -15.77 2.06 -12.52
C SER A 34 -14.77 1.72 -11.41
N PHE A 35 -14.57 0.44 -11.12
CA PHE A 35 -13.54 -0.01 -10.17
C PHE A 35 -12.14 0.51 -10.55
N GLU A 36 -11.72 0.34 -11.81
CA GLU A 36 -10.40 0.77 -12.26
C GLU A 36 -10.23 2.30 -12.20
N ARG A 37 -11.30 3.05 -12.43
CA ARG A 37 -11.30 4.51 -12.30
C ARG A 37 -11.13 4.93 -10.84
N GLU A 38 -11.91 4.33 -9.95
CA GLU A 38 -11.86 4.63 -8.52
C GLU A 38 -10.50 4.27 -7.92
N ARG A 39 -9.95 3.10 -8.26
CA ARG A 39 -8.60 2.70 -7.86
C ARG A 39 -7.55 3.74 -8.24
N LYS A 40 -7.61 4.26 -9.47
CA LYS A 40 -6.68 5.30 -9.94
C LYS A 40 -6.85 6.62 -9.19
N ASN A 41 -8.09 7.00 -8.90
CA ASN A 41 -8.37 8.21 -8.14
C ASN A 41 -7.86 8.09 -6.70
N ALA A 42 -8.09 6.96 -6.03
CA ALA A 42 -7.59 6.72 -4.68
C ALA A 42 -6.06 6.79 -4.60
N ILE A 43 -5.36 6.17 -5.56
CA ILE A 43 -3.89 6.27 -5.66
C ILE A 43 -3.47 7.73 -5.87
N LYS A 44 -4.13 8.44 -6.79
CA LYS A 44 -3.83 9.85 -7.06
C LYS A 44 -4.02 10.70 -5.79
N GLU A 45 -5.15 10.57 -5.11
CA GLU A 45 -5.46 11.32 -3.89
C GLU A 45 -4.44 11.04 -2.79
N LEU A 46 -4.01 9.79 -2.62
CA LEU A 46 -2.96 9.42 -1.67
C LEU A 46 -1.61 10.08 -2.01
N ILE A 47 -1.23 10.09 -3.28
CA ILE A 47 0.05 10.70 -3.70
C ILE A 47 -0.01 12.22 -3.53
N GLU A 48 -1.09 12.85 -4.00
CA GLU A 48 -1.28 14.31 -3.94
C GLU A 48 -1.44 14.83 -2.51
N SER A 49 -1.94 14.01 -1.56
CA SER A 49 -2.04 14.41 -0.14
C SER A 49 -0.69 14.50 0.57
N THR A 50 0.39 14.02 -0.05
CA THR A 50 1.75 14.16 0.49
C THR A 50 2.23 15.61 0.35
N GLU A 51 2.57 16.25 1.46
CA GLU A 51 3.03 17.65 1.50
C GLU A 51 4.39 17.85 0.81
N ASP A 52 5.34 16.94 1.04
CA ASP A 52 6.69 17.00 0.46
C ASP A 52 6.65 16.71 -1.05
N GLU A 53 6.99 17.72 -1.85
CA GLU A 53 6.96 17.64 -3.31
C GLU A 53 7.95 16.58 -3.83
N GLY A 54 9.12 16.44 -3.22
CA GLY A 54 10.10 15.42 -3.59
C GLY A 54 9.58 14.00 -3.33
N MET A 55 8.87 13.78 -2.22
CA MET A 55 8.20 12.52 -1.93
C MET A 55 7.05 12.26 -2.90
N ARG A 56 6.25 13.28 -3.23
CA ARG A 56 5.17 13.16 -4.22
C ARG A 56 5.70 12.69 -5.58
N GLU A 57 6.82 13.24 -6.04
CA GLU A 57 7.46 12.83 -7.29
C GLU A 57 7.91 11.37 -7.22
N ARG A 58 8.60 10.97 -6.14
CA ARG A 58 9.03 9.57 -5.93
C ARG A 58 7.86 8.58 -5.91
N LEU A 59 6.74 8.95 -5.29
CA LEU A 59 5.54 8.10 -5.28
C LEU A 59 4.92 7.97 -6.67
N TRP A 60 4.91 9.05 -7.45
CA TRP A 60 4.47 8.98 -8.86
C TRP A 60 5.40 8.12 -9.71
N GLU A 61 6.71 8.21 -9.51
CA GLU A 61 7.69 7.35 -10.19
C GLU A 61 7.48 5.87 -9.84
N LEU A 62 7.26 5.57 -8.55
CA LEU A 62 6.95 4.22 -8.09
C LEU A 62 5.69 3.67 -8.78
N GLN A 63 4.61 4.46 -8.81
CA GLN A 63 3.37 4.07 -9.46
C GLN A 63 3.55 3.82 -10.98
N ARG A 64 4.29 4.69 -11.67
CA ARG A 64 4.59 4.52 -13.10
C ARG A 64 5.44 3.28 -13.37
N SER A 65 6.43 3.01 -12.51
CA SER A 65 7.28 1.82 -12.59
C SER A 65 6.43 0.55 -12.43
N TRP A 66 5.54 0.53 -11.44
CA TRP A 66 4.60 -0.56 -11.22
C TRP A 66 3.70 -0.80 -12.43
N ASP A 67 3.05 0.25 -12.95
CA ASP A 67 2.17 0.16 -14.11
C ASP A 67 2.89 -0.37 -15.35
N LYS A 68 4.14 0.07 -15.57
CA LYS A 68 4.99 -0.43 -16.66
C LYS A 68 5.27 -1.92 -16.51
N ARG A 69 5.65 -2.38 -15.32
CA ARG A 69 5.93 -3.81 -15.06
C ARG A 69 4.67 -4.66 -15.25
N MET A 70 3.54 -4.20 -14.72
CA MET A 70 2.27 -4.94 -14.78
C MET A 70 1.65 -4.97 -16.18
N LYS A 71 1.92 -3.97 -17.03
CA LYS A 71 1.47 -3.96 -18.43
C LYS A 71 2.00 -5.14 -19.23
N HIS A 72 3.24 -5.55 -19.00
CA HIS A 72 3.92 -6.61 -19.75
C HIS A 72 3.81 -8.00 -19.12
N ALA A 73 3.24 -8.12 -17.91
CA ALA A 73 3.11 -9.37 -17.18
C ALA A 73 2.14 -10.39 -17.81
N GLY A 74 1.40 -10.01 -18.86
CA GLY A 74 0.49 -10.91 -19.58
C GLY A 74 -0.78 -11.22 -18.80
N SER A 75 -1.01 -12.50 -18.47
CA SER A 75 -2.24 -13.02 -17.86
C SER A 75 -2.51 -12.46 -16.45
N ARG A 76 -3.75 -12.57 -15.97
CA ARG A 76 -4.11 -12.16 -14.59
C ARG A 76 -3.33 -12.95 -13.54
N ALA A 77 -3.14 -14.25 -13.75
CA ALA A 77 -2.37 -15.10 -12.84
C ALA A 77 -0.90 -14.65 -12.76
N ASN A 78 -0.28 -14.35 -13.91
CA ASN A 78 1.10 -13.88 -13.95
C ASN A 78 1.26 -12.53 -13.25
N ARG A 79 0.33 -11.59 -13.45
CA ARG A 79 0.32 -10.30 -12.75
C ARG A 79 0.25 -10.48 -11.23
N PHE A 80 -0.57 -11.42 -10.77
CA PHE A 80 -0.70 -11.70 -9.35
C PHE A 80 0.59 -12.27 -8.75
N VAL A 81 1.17 -13.29 -9.40
CA VAL A 81 2.46 -13.87 -8.98
C VAL A 81 3.55 -12.80 -8.97
N LEU A 82 3.64 -11.99 -10.01
CA LEU A 82 4.62 -10.91 -10.12
C LEU A 82 4.45 -9.86 -9.01
N ALA A 83 3.21 -9.52 -8.67
CA ALA A 83 2.91 -8.61 -7.56
C ALA A 83 3.38 -9.19 -6.22
N GLN A 84 3.15 -10.48 -5.97
CA GLN A 84 3.66 -11.16 -4.78
C GLN A 84 5.19 -11.17 -4.74
N THR A 85 5.84 -11.46 -5.87
CA THR A 85 7.31 -11.46 -5.97
C THR A 85 7.87 -10.09 -5.61
N PHE A 86 7.39 -9.02 -6.25
CA PHE A 86 7.88 -7.66 -5.97
C PHE A 86 7.64 -7.22 -4.52
N PHE A 87 6.52 -7.63 -3.93
CA PHE A 87 6.24 -7.36 -2.53
C PHE A 87 7.26 -8.04 -1.61
N TRP A 88 7.45 -9.35 -1.78
CA TRP A 88 8.36 -10.11 -0.90
C TRP A 88 9.82 -9.75 -1.11
N GLU A 89 10.25 -9.47 -2.34
CA GLU A 89 11.57 -8.95 -2.65
C GLU A 89 11.82 -7.62 -1.91
N HIS A 90 10.89 -6.66 -2.01
CA HIS A 90 11.04 -5.38 -1.32
C HIS A 90 10.96 -5.51 0.21
N PHE A 91 10.13 -6.41 0.71
CA PHE A 91 10.06 -6.71 2.14
C PHE A 91 11.41 -7.21 2.64
N GLU A 92 11.99 -8.23 2.00
CA GLU A 92 13.25 -8.84 2.43
C GLU A 92 14.45 -7.91 2.25
N GLU A 93 14.51 -7.17 1.14
CA GLU A 93 15.67 -6.36 0.80
C GLU A 93 15.67 -4.96 1.43
N VAL A 94 14.49 -4.41 1.75
CA VAL A 94 14.36 -3.02 2.19
C VAL A 94 13.68 -2.90 3.54
N TRP A 95 12.45 -3.41 3.69
CA TRP A 95 11.67 -3.17 4.92
C TRP A 95 12.20 -3.97 6.11
N HIS A 96 12.46 -5.26 5.95
CA HIS A 96 12.91 -6.12 7.02
C HIS A 96 14.26 -5.64 7.63
N PRO A 97 15.29 -5.29 6.83
CA PRO A 97 16.50 -4.67 7.35
C PRO A 97 16.25 -3.35 8.08
N ALA A 98 15.45 -2.44 7.50
CA ALA A 98 15.15 -1.14 8.10
C ALA A 98 14.39 -1.27 9.44
N ILE A 99 13.44 -2.20 9.52
CA ILE A 99 12.69 -2.51 10.74
C ILE A 99 13.65 -3.07 11.81
N ASN A 100 14.55 -3.97 11.44
CA ASN A 100 15.54 -4.53 12.36
C ASN A 100 16.51 -3.46 12.88
N GLU A 101 16.98 -2.56 12.01
CA GLU A 101 17.83 -1.43 12.38
C GLU A 101 17.11 -0.50 13.37
N LEU A 102 15.86 -0.13 13.06
CA LEU A 102 15.04 0.69 13.93
C LEU A 102 14.80 0.03 15.29
N SER A 103 14.48 -1.27 15.30
CA SER A 103 14.29 -2.05 16.53
C SER A 103 15.57 -2.06 17.38
N ALA A 104 16.75 -2.25 16.75
CA ALA A 104 18.03 -2.21 17.44
C ALA A 104 18.32 -0.83 18.06
N LEU A 105 18.03 0.26 17.34
CA LEU A 105 18.19 1.63 17.83
C LEU A 105 17.27 1.95 19.03
N LEU A 106 16.00 1.54 18.95
CA LEU A 106 15.03 1.74 20.03
C LEU A 106 15.41 0.94 21.28
N ASN A 107 15.83 -0.32 21.11
CA ASN A 107 16.24 -1.17 22.23
C ASN A 107 17.59 -0.76 22.85
N ARG A 108 18.49 -0.14 22.09
CA ARG A 108 19.73 0.45 22.63
C ARG A 108 19.51 1.73 23.43
N LYS A 109 18.47 2.52 23.12
CA LYS A 109 18.11 3.73 23.88
C LYS A 109 17.45 3.44 25.24
N ASN A 110 16.95 2.21 25.44
CA ASN A 110 16.27 1.77 26.66
C ASN A 110 17.20 1.01 27.65
N LYS A 111 18.51 0.98 27.39
CA LYS A 111 19.55 0.45 28.29
C LYS A 111 20.48 1.59 28.71
#